data_AF-A0A417PE70-F1
#
_entry.id   AF-A0A417PE70-F1
#
_cell.length_a   1.000
_cell.length_b   1.000
_cell.length_c   1.000
_cell.angle_alpha   90.00
_cell.angle_beta   90.00
_cell.angle_gamma   90.00
#
_symmetry.space_group_name_H-M   'P 1'
#
loop_
_entity.id
_entity.type
_entity.pdbx_description
1 polymer ?
#
loop_
_entity_poly.entity_id
_entity_poly.type
_entity_poly.pdbx_seq_one_letter_code
_entity_poly.pdbx_strand_id
1 'polypeptide(L)'
;MQQNLFFPVYKQLEKELNELSYFITFDKKQLKTYSIKISELLLRTVSEIENISKELCKREKIKFYDKNKHIRKVVYFNDYFEKLEHIFLLSKKYVSFDLDNCNENIFDVKLVPFNKDKTYTLNGKTKSIWSWYYAYNKIKHDRVKFFRYANLECLIKALAALFLLNIYYLNKTFYSKTSYDTDYILEKIEGFSKIFSVDYTIAIPDDERISPNLKDTFFNPIEFFRIGRESSTYLLYSDYVIRTSSDEAADMLDKLEGSVHIFNSETHTFRKKYDNYQYTEHTTQCKLVAKLNRE
;
A
#
# COMPACT_ATOMS: atom_id res chain seq x y z
N MET A 1 -16.26 12.59 -4.21
CA MET A 1 -15.36 11.73 -3.41
C MET A 1 -15.94 10.34 -3.35
N GLN A 2 -15.22 9.32 -3.85
CA GLN A 2 -15.61 7.93 -3.66
C GLN A 2 -15.41 7.60 -2.17
N GLN A 3 -16.44 7.07 -1.50
CA GLN A 3 -16.35 6.73 -0.08
C GLN A 3 -15.32 5.61 0.12
N ASN A 4 -14.29 5.85 0.96
CA ASN A 4 -13.30 4.81 1.28
C ASN A 4 -13.89 3.83 2.30
N LEU A 5 -14.43 2.72 1.78
CA LEU A 5 -15.03 1.66 2.58
C LEU A 5 -14.00 0.63 3.09
N PHE A 6 -12.81 0.55 2.47
CA PHE A 6 -11.84 -0.51 2.75
C PHE A 6 -11.09 -0.32 4.07
N PHE A 7 -10.60 0.91 4.33
CA PHE A 7 -9.78 1.14 5.52
C PHE A 7 -10.56 0.98 6.84
N PRO A 8 -11.81 1.46 6.97
CA PRO A 8 -12.63 1.18 8.15
C PRO A 8 -12.90 -0.32 8.35
N VAL A 9 -13.14 -1.08 7.27
CA VAL A 9 -13.33 -2.52 7.35
C VAL A 9 -12.04 -3.22 7.80
N TYR A 10 -10.89 -2.81 7.27
CA TYR A 10 -9.60 -3.28 7.75
C TYR A 10 -9.41 -3.02 9.25
N LYS A 11 -9.73 -1.81 9.72
CA LYS A 11 -9.65 -1.47 11.16
C LYS A 11 -10.53 -2.34 12.04
N GLN A 12 -11.71 -2.69 11.56
CA GLN A 12 -12.58 -3.62 12.28
C GLN A 12 -11.97 -5.04 12.33
N LEU A 13 -11.42 -5.54 11.22
CA LEU A 13 -10.76 -6.85 11.18
C LEU A 13 -9.48 -6.89 12.05
N GLU A 14 -8.70 -5.80 12.06
CA GLU A 14 -7.53 -5.61 12.93
C GLU A 14 -7.95 -5.71 14.40
N LYS A 15 -9.03 -5.04 14.80
CA LYS A 15 -9.57 -5.11 16.15
C LYS A 15 -9.99 -6.53 16.52
N GLU A 16 -10.67 -7.25 15.63
CA GLU A 16 -11.08 -8.63 15.88
C GLU A 16 -9.87 -9.59 16.00
N LEU A 17 -8.76 -9.32 15.29
CA LEU A 17 -7.49 -10.06 15.49
C LEU A 17 -6.88 -9.77 16.87
N ASN A 18 -6.89 -8.50 17.31
CA ASN A 18 -6.43 -8.14 18.65
C ASN A 18 -7.27 -8.82 19.73
N GLU A 19 -8.59 -8.86 19.57
CA GLU A 19 -9.49 -9.57 20.48
C GLU A 19 -9.17 -11.07 20.56
N LEU A 20 -8.79 -11.70 19.44
CA LEU A 20 -8.37 -13.12 19.42
C LEU A 20 -7.15 -13.41 20.31
N SER A 21 -6.25 -12.45 20.49
CA SER A 21 -5.04 -12.62 21.33
C SER A 21 -5.35 -12.84 22.81
N TYR A 22 -6.53 -12.43 23.28
CA TYR A 22 -6.97 -12.69 24.65
C TYR A 22 -7.48 -14.11 24.86
N PHE A 23 -7.81 -14.81 23.77
CA PHE A 23 -8.31 -16.20 23.80
C PHE A 23 -7.26 -17.22 23.39
N ILE A 24 -6.31 -16.84 22.55
CA ILE A 24 -5.24 -17.70 22.03
C ILE A 24 -3.94 -16.94 22.22
N THR A 25 -2.95 -17.57 22.85
CA THR A 25 -1.62 -16.98 22.96
C THR A 25 -0.95 -17.00 21.60
N PHE A 26 -0.49 -15.85 21.13
CA PHE A 26 0.19 -15.81 19.84
C PHE A 26 1.64 -16.25 20.10
N ASP A 27 1.96 -17.48 19.69
CA ASP A 27 3.30 -18.04 19.72
C ASP A 27 3.55 -18.95 18.50
N LYS A 28 4.82 -19.34 18.28
CA LYS A 28 5.22 -20.23 17.17
C LYS A 28 4.47 -21.56 17.16
N LYS A 29 4.13 -22.10 18.34
CA LYS A 29 3.45 -23.41 18.49
C LYS A 29 1.97 -23.31 18.14
N GLN A 30 1.33 -22.17 18.42
CA GLN A 30 -0.08 -21.91 18.21
C GLN A 30 -0.41 -21.27 16.86
N LEU A 31 0.59 -20.98 16.01
CA LEU A 31 0.36 -20.51 14.63
C LEU A 31 -0.54 -21.43 13.80
N LYS A 32 -0.54 -22.75 14.09
CA LYS A 32 -1.38 -23.73 13.42
C LYS A 32 -2.75 -23.93 14.07
N THR A 33 -3.05 -23.24 15.17
CA THR A 33 -4.37 -23.25 15.82
C THR A 33 -5.42 -22.75 14.85
N TYR A 34 -6.53 -23.48 14.74
CA TYR A 34 -7.66 -23.17 13.88
C TYR A 34 -8.95 -23.16 14.69
N SER A 35 -9.89 -22.30 14.32
CA SER A 35 -11.19 -22.19 14.98
C SER A 35 -12.25 -21.65 14.01
N ILE A 36 -13.52 -21.72 14.40
CA ILE A 36 -14.62 -21.20 13.58
C ILE A 36 -14.44 -19.70 13.39
N LYS A 37 -14.08 -18.99 14.48
CA LYS A 37 -13.81 -17.55 14.44
C LYS A 37 -12.65 -17.19 13.52
N ILE A 38 -11.53 -17.95 13.56
CA ILE A 38 -10.40 -17.73 12.65
C ILE A 38 -10.83 -17.98 11.20
N SER A 39 -11.62 -19.01 10.94
CA SER A 39 -12.14 -19.29 9.60
C SER A 39 -13.04 -18.18 9.07
N GLU A 40 -13.94 -17.64 9.89
CA GLU A 40 -14.82 -16.54 9.49
C GLU A 40 -14.04 -15.26 9.20
N LEU A 41 -13.07 -14.93 10.06
CA LEU A 41 -12.18 -13.78 9.86
C LEU A 41 -11.33 -13.93 8.60
N LEU A 42 -10.79 -15.13 8.34
CA LEU A 42 -9.99 -15.39 7.15
C LEU A 42 -10.84 -15.22 5.88
N LEU A 43 -12.08 -15.75 5.86
CA LEU A 43 -12.99 -15.61 4.72
C LEU A 43 -13.33 -14.15 4.43
N ARG A 44 -13.63 -13.35 5.47
CA ARG A 44 -13.90 -11.91 5.33
C ARG A 44 -12.67 -11.16 4.83
N THR A 45 -11.51 -11.42 5.43
CA THR A 45 -10.24 -10.76 5.08
C THR A 45 -9.87 -11.01 3.63
N VAL A 46 -9.90 -12.26 3.17
CA VAL A 46 -9.49 -12.59 1.80
C VAL A 46 -10.49 -12.07 0.77
N SER A 47 -11.80 -12.05 1.09
CA SER A 47 -12.79 -11.39 0.24
C SER A 47 -12.50 -9.90 0.07
N GLU A 48 -12.08 -9.21 1.14
CA GLU A 48 -11.69 -7.80 1.07
C GLU A 48 -10.41 -7.58 0.25
N ILE A 49 -9.44 -8.51 0.32
CA ILE A 49 -8.24 -8.49 -0.53
C ILE A 49 -8.64 -8.56 -2.02
N GLU A 50 -9.58 -9.44 -2.39
CA GLU A 50 -10.06 -9.54 -3.77
C GLU A 50 -10.72 -8.23 -4.23
N ASN A 51 -11.56 -7.63 -3.38
CA ASN A 51 -12.28 -6.40 -3.68
C ASN A 51 -11.35 -5.18 -3.80
N ILE A 52 -10.45 -4.98 -2.84
CA ILE A 52 -9.52 -3.83 -2.87
C ILE A 52 -8.53 -3.95 -4.02
N SER A 53 -8.09 -5.15 -4.38
CA SER A 53 -7.20 -5.38 -5.52
C SER A 53 -7.88 -4.99 -6.84
N LYS A 54 -9.15 -5.36 -7.00
CA LYS A 54 -9.96 -4.94 -8.15
C LYS A 54 -10.08 -3.41 -8.21
N GLU A 55 -10.34 -2.76 -7.07
CA GLU A 55 -10.50 -1.31 -7.04
C GLU A 55 -9.18 -0.56 -7.28
N LEU A 56 -8.07 -1.09 -6.79
CA LEU A 56 -6.72 -0.61 -7.12
C LEU A 56 -6.46 -0.69 -8.63
N CYS A 57 -6.76 -1.82 -9.28
CA CYS A 57 -6.61 -1.93 -10.73
C CYS A 57 -7.47 -0.91 -11.49
N LYS A 58 -8.69 -0.62 -11.02
CA LYS A 58 -9.53 0.44 -11.62
C LYS A 58 -8.91 1.82 -11.44
N ARG A 59 -8.38 2.12 -10.25
CA ARG A 59 -7.72 3.40 -9.95
C ARG A 59 -6.52 3.63 -10.85
N GLU A 60 -5.73 2.59 -11.08
CA GLU A 60 -4.59 2.60 -12.00
C GLU A 60 -5.01 2.43 -13.48
N LYS A 61 -6.31 2.53 -13.79
CA LYS A 61 -6.90 2.46 -15.13
C LYS A 61 -6.53 1.20 -15.92
N ILE A 62 -6.26 0.10 -15.23
CA ILE A 62 -5.86 -1.18 -15.81
C ILE A 62 -7.08 -1.85 -16.44
N LYS A 63 -6.95 -2.25 -17.71
CA LYS A 63 -7.97 -2.99 -18.44
C LYS A 63 -7.50 -4.42 -18.69
N PHE A 64 -8.42 -5.36 -18.52
CA PHE A 64 -8.18 -6.78 -18.77
C PHE A 64 -8.84 -7.16 -20.08
N TYR A 65 -8.08 -7.78 -20.98
CA TYR A 65 -8.54 -8.15 -22.31
C TYR A 65 -8.56 -9.67 -22.48
N ASP A 66 -9.51 -10.17 -23.24
CA ASP A 66 -9.55 -11.57 -23.68
C ASP A 66 -8.72 -11.76 -24.96
N LYS A 67 -8.59 -13.01 -25.42
CA LYS A 67 -7.88 -13.37 -26.67
C LYS A 67 -8.37 -12.58 -27.88
N ASN A 68 -9.66 -12.23 -27.90
CA ASN A 68 -10.29 -11.45 -28.97
C ASN A 68 -10.22 -9.92 -28.75
N LYS A 69 -9.36 -9.44 -27.83
CA LYS A 69 -9.19 -8.02 -27.46
C LYS A 69 -10.44 -7.32 -26.90
N HIS A 70 -11.45 -8.08 -26.47
CA HIS A 70 -12.60 -7.55 -25.74
C HIS A 70 -12.28 -7.40 -24.26
N ILE A 71 -12.87 -6.40 -23.61
CA ILE A 71 -12.72 -6.20 -22.16
C ILE A 71 -13.38 -7.37 -21.43
N ARG A 72 -12.61 -8.07 -20.59
CA ARG A 72 -13.09 -9.17 -19.77
C ARG A 72 -14.04 -8.65 -18.70
N LYS A 73 -15.23 -9.26 -18.59
CA LYS A 73 -16.19 -9.00 -17.50
C LYS A 73 -15.82 -9.71 -16.21
N VAL A 74 -15.20 -10.89 -16.31
CA VAL A 74 -14.78 -11.72 -15.18
C VAL A 74 -13.26 -11.80 -15.16
N VAL A 75 -12.68 -11.33 -14.07
CA VAL A 75 -11.23 -11.28 -13.83
C VAL A 75 -10.96 -11.90 -12.47
N TYR A 76 -9.99 -12.81 -12.42
CA TYR A 76 -9.66 -13.54 -11.20
C TYR A 76 -8.63 -12.78 -10.37
N PHE A 77 -8.56 -13.10 -9.08
CA PHE A 77 -7.60 -12.46 -8.17
C PHE A 77 -6.15 -12.50 -8.67
N ASN A 78 -5.70 -13.64 -9.21
CA ASN A 78 -4.35 -13.77 -9.75
C ASN A 78 -4.05 -12.76 -10.87
N ASP A 79 -5.04 -12.48 -11.74
CA ASP A 79 -4.87 -11.53 -12.84
C ASP A 79 -4.71 -10.10 -12.29
N TYR A 80 -5.49 -9.73 -11.27
CA TYR A 80 -5.32 -8.44 -10.59
C TYR A 80 -3.95 -8.36 -9.93
N PHE A 81 -3.56 -9.40 -9.17
CA PHE A 81 -2.29 -9.45 -8.48
C PHE A 81 -1.11 -9.29 -9.44
N GLU A 82 -1.08 -9.99 -10.57
CA GLU A 82 0.02 -9.87 -11.54
C GLU A 82 0.21 -8.43 -11.99
N LYS A 83 -0.87 -7.69 -12.20
CA LYS A 83 -0.80 -6.28 -12.58
C LYS A 83 -0.35 -5.38 -11.44
N LEU A 84 -0.79 -5.64 -10.22
CA LEU A 84 -0.37 -4.87 -9.04
C LEU A 84 1.09 -5.16 -8.67
N GLU A 85 1.55 -6.40 -8.88
CA GLU A 85 2.94 -6.81 -8.70
C GLU A 85 3.88 -6.01 -9.58
N HIS A 86 3.51 -5.79 -10.86
CA HIS A 86 4.32 -4.98 -11.78
C HIS A 86 4.40 -3.49 -11.41
N ILE A 87 3.46 -2.95 -10.63
CA ILE A 87 3.42 -1.53 -10.28
C ILE A 87 4.04 -1.28 -8.89
N PHE A 88 3.78 -2.20 -7.96
CA PHE A 88 4.11 -2.01 -6.55
C PHE A 88 5.16 -2.99 -6.03
N LEU A 89 5.58 -4.00 -6.80
CA LEU A 89 6.47 -5.08 -6.35
C LEU A 89 6.03 -5.72 -5.02
N LEU A 90 4.75 -6.06 -4.91
CA LEU A 90 4.12 -6.52 -3.67
C LEU A 90 4.85 -7.74 -3.06
N SER A 91 5.37 -8.64 -3.89
CA SER A 91 6.09 -9.84 -3.45
C SER A 91 7.39 -9.54 -2.68
N LYS A 92 7.98 -8.36 -2.87
CA LYS A 92 9.20 -7.93 -2.18
C LYS A 92 8.94 -7.15 -0.90
N LYS A 93 7.69 -6.76 -0.62
CA LYS A 93 7.36 -5.88 0.51
C LYS A 93 7.32 -6.63 1.83
N TYR A 94 8.01 -6.06 2.82
CA TYR A 94 7.98 -6.54 4.20
C TYR A 94 6.93 -5.80 5.03
N VAL A 95 6.29 -6.55 5.92
CA VAL A 95 5.37 -6.04 6.92
C VAL A 95 5.79 -6.59 8.27
N SER A 96 6.05 -5.71 9.24
CA SER A 96 6.30 -6.15 10.61
C SER A 96 4.98 -6.44 11.30
N PHE A 97 5.01 -7.37 12.24
CA PHE A 97 3.86 -7.77 13.04
C PHE A 97 4.26 -7.66 14.51
N ASP A 98 3.53 -6.85 15.25
CA ASP A 98 3.72 -6.66 16.68
C ASP A 98 2.37 -6.54 17.38
N LEU A 99 2.26 -7.07 18.58
CA LEU A 99 1.01 -7.09 19.34
C LEU A 99 1.34 -7.18 20.83
N ASP A 100 0.62 -6.43 21.67
CA ASP A 100 0.90 -6.39 23.11
C ASP A 100 0.84 -7.78 23.79
N ASN A 101 -0.08 -8.65 23.36
CA ASN A 101 -0.29 -10.00 23.93
C ASN A 101 0.33 -11.12 23.09
N CYS A 102 1.53 -10.88 22.56
CA CYS A 102 2.22 -11.79 21.64
C CYS A 102 3.64 -12.08 22.16
N ASN A 103 4.10 -13.32 22.01
CA ASN A 103 5.49 -13.63 22.34
C ASN A 103 6.43 -12.92 21.36
N GLU A 104 7.60 -12.50 21.84
CA GLU A 104 8.63 -11.93 20.96
C GLU A 104 9.01 -12.94 19.85
N ASN A 105 9.27 -12.40 18.65
CA ASN A 105 9.78 -13.15 17.50
C ASN A 105 8.92 -14.34 17.07
N ILE A 106 7.58 -14.23 17.07
CA ILE A 106 6.69 -15.29 16.50
C ILE A 106 7.13 -15.69 15.09
N PHE A 107 7.51 -14.70 14.29
CA PHE A 107 8.08 -14.94 12.97
C PHE A 107 9.58 -14.74 13.03
N ASP A 108 10.34 -15.65 12.41
CA ASP A 108 11.81 -15.55 12.34
C ASP A 108 12.26 -14.33 11.53
N VAL A 109 11.41 -13.86 10.63
CA VAL A 109 11.62 -12.70 9.75
C VAL A 109 10.30 -11.94 9.65
N LYS A 110 10.35 -10.66 9.26
CA LYS A 110 9.18 -9.88 8.86
C LYS A 110 8.29 -10.65 7.89
N LEU A 111 6.99 -10.40 7.94
CA LEU A 111 6.03 -11.02 7.06
C LEU A 111 6.28 -10.57 5.62
N VAL A 112 6.12 -11.51 4.69
CA VAL A 112 6.12 -11.24 3.24
C VAL A 112 4.75 -11.69 2.69
N PRO A 113 3.69 -10.87 2.86
CA PRO A 113 2.33 -11.35 2.69
C PRO A 113 2.00 -11.83 1.28
N PHE A 114 2.71 -11.30 0.29
CA PHE A 114 2.58 -11.65 -1.12
C PHE A 114 3.68 -12.58 -1.65
N ASN A 115 4.49 -13.20 -0.78
CA ASN A 115 5.35 -14.31 -1.18
C ASN A 115 4.52 -15.60 -1.32
N LYS A 116 4.70 -16.33 -2.43
CA LYS A 116 4.01 -17.60 -2.70
C LYS A 116 4.70 -18.73 -1.93
N ASP A 117 4.27 -18.95 -0.70
CA ASP A 117 4.85 -19.89 0.28
C ASP A 117 4.26 -21.31 0.23
N LYS A 118 3.27 -21.56 -0.64
CA LYS A 118 2.62 -22.86 -0.76
C LYS A 118 2.65 -23.38 -2.20
N THR A 119 2.99 -24.65 -2.37
CA THR A 119 2.87 -25.34 -3.66
C THR A 119 1.69 -26.29 -3.65
N TYR A 120 1.07 -26.48 -4.81
CA TYR A 120 0.02 -27.48 -5.01
C TYR A 120 0.06 -28.02 -6.44
N THR A 121 -0.35 -29.27 -6.59
CA THR A 121 -0.42 -29.94 -7.89
C THR A 121 -1.84 -29.85 -8.44
N LEU A 122 -1.96 -29.39 -9.68
CA LEU A 122 -3.21 -29.39 -10.44
C LEU A 122 -2.93 -29.96 -11.82
N ASN A 123 -3.64 -31.04 -12.18
CA ASN A 123 -3.49 -31.72 -13.49
C ASN A 123 -2.03 -32.06 -13.82
N GLY A 124 -1.30 -32.61 -12.84
CA GLY A 124 0.12 -32.99 -13.00
C GLY A 124 1.12 -31.83 -13.03
N LYS A 125 0.67 -30.57 -12.90
CA LYS A 125 1.56 -29.39 -12.86
C LYS A 125 1.62 -28.81 -11.45
N THR A 126 2.83 -28.62 -10.95
CA THR A 126 3.09 -27.92 -9.68
C THR A 126 2.96 -26.42 -9.88
N LYS A 127 2.18 -25.76 -9.03
CA LYS A 127 1.99 -24.31 -9.01
C LYS A 127 2.22 -23.76 -7.61
N SER A 128 2.75 -22.53 -7.53
CA SER A 128 2.91 -21.80 -6.27
C SER A 128 1.76 -20.82 -6.05
N ILE A 129 1.34 -20.66 -4.80
CA ILE A 129 0.21 -19.84 -4.35
C ILE A 129 0.47 -19.35 -2.92
N TRP A 130 -0.23 -18.31 -2.50
CA TRP A 130 -0.21 -17.87 -1.10
C TRP A 130 -0.98 -18.84 -0.21
N SER A 131 -0.39 -19.21 0.93
CA SER A 131 -0.98 -20.10 1.94
C SER A 131 -2.37 -19.64 2.38
N TRP A 132 -2.54 -18.34 2.64
CA TRP A 132 -3.81 -17.74 3.02
C TRP A 132 -4.87 -17.81 1.91
N TYR A 133 -4.49 -17.55 0.66
CA TYR A 133 -5.41 -17.61 -0.49
C TYR A 133 -5.80 -19.06 -0.81
N TYR A 134 -4.86 -19.99 -0.66
CA TYR A 134 -5.15 -21.42 -0.77
C TYR A 134 -6.12 -21.88 0.32
N ALA A 135 -5.91 -21.48 1.57
CA ALA A 135 -6.80 -21.81 2.68
C ALA A 135 -8.21 -21.27 2.42
N TYR A 136 -8.34 -20.00 2.06
CA TYR A 136 -9.60 -19.37 1.67
C TYR A 136 -10.36 -20.18 0.61
N ASN A 137 -9.71 -20.51 -0.52
CA ASN A 137 -10.34 -21.26 -1.59
C ASN A 137 -10.78 -22.66 -1.14
N LYS A 138 -9.98 -23.36 -0.34
CA LYS A 138 -10.33 -24.69 0.17
C LYS A 138 -11.52 -24.65 1.12
N ILE A 139 -11.54 -23.71 2.05
CA ILE A 139 -12.62 -23.54 3.02
C ILE A 139 -13.94 -23.14 2.33
N LYS A 140 -13.85 -22.26 1.32
CA LYS A 140 -15.00 -21.79 0.53
C LYS A 140 -15.71 -22.93 -0.19
N HIS A 141 -14.98 -23.93 -0.67
CA HIS A 141 -15.55 -25.06 -1.42
C HIS A 141 -15.87 -26.28 -0.54
N ASP A 142 -15.09 -26.55 0.50
CA ASP A 142 -15.29 -27.70 1.39
C ASP A 142 -14.73 -27.40 2.79
N ARG A 143 -15.52 -26.68 3.59
CA ARG A 143 -15.16 -26.27 4.96
C ARG A 143 -14.91 -27.47 5.87
N VAL A 144 -15.75 -28.50 5.81
CA VAL A 144 -15.69 -29.64 6.75
C VAL A 144 -14.35 -30.36 6.62
N LYS A 145 -13.89 -30.59 5.39
CA LYS A 145 -12.62 -31.28 5.15
C LYS A 145 -11.40 -30.41 5.43
N PHE A 146 -11.47 -29.13 5.07
CA PHE A 146 -10.31 -28.23 5.03
C PHE A 146 -10.27 -27.19 6.14
N PHE A 147 -11.12 -27.32 7.17
CA PHE A 147 -11.19 -26.41 8.31
C PHE A 147 -9.83 -26.12 8.96
N ARG A 148 -8.96 -27.15 9.06
CA ARG A 148 -7.60 -27.03 9.63
C ARG A 148 -6.68 -26.02 8.90
N TYR A 149 -6.97 -25.68 7.65
CA TYR A 149 -6.21 -24.68 6.91
C TYR A 149 -6.56 -23.25 7.31
N ALA A 150 -7.68 -23.06 8.01
CA ALA A 150 -8.12 -21.80 8.59
C ALA A 150 -7.40 -21.54 9.93
N ASN A 151 -6.07 -21.48 9.89
CA ASN A 151 -5.26 -21.29 11.08
C ASN A 151 -4.79 -19.83 11.26
N LEU A 152 -4.26 -19.56 12.44
CA LEU A 152 -3.82 -18.24 12.86
C LEU A 152 -2.75 -17.65 11.93
N GLU A 153 -1.79 -18.46 11.47
CA GLU A 153 -0.76 -18.01 10.52
C GLU A 153 -1.35 -17.51 9.20
N CYS A 154 -2.29 -18.28 8.62
CA CYS A 154 -2.98 -17.87 7.40
C CYS A 154 -3.75 -16.56 7.62
N LEU A 155 -4.39 -16.39 8.79
CA LEU A 155 -5.13 -15.18 9.11
C LEU A 155 -4.20 -13.97 9.25
N ILE A 156 -3.11 -14.08 10.00
CA ILE A 156 -2.14 -12.99 10.19
C ILE A 156 -1.53 -12.57 8.84
N LYS A 157 -1.09 -13.53 8.01
CA LYS A 157 -0.56 -13.25 6.67
C LYS A 157 -1.61 -12.59 5.76
N ALA A 158 -2.88 -13.03 5.82
CA ALA A 158 -3.96 -12.39 5.06
C ALA A 158 -4.20 -10.95 5.52
N LEU A 159 -4.23 -10.69 6.84
CA LEU A 159 -4.43 -9.34 7.36
C LEU A 159 -3.26 -8.42 7.03
N ALA A 160 -2.03 -8.91 7.07
CA ALA A 160 -0.86 -8.17 6.61
C ALA A 160 -0.95 -7.81 5.11
N ALA A 161 -1.43 -8.75 4.27
CA ALA A 161 -1.67 -8.48 2.85
C ALA A 161 -2.76 -7.42 2.65
N LEU A 162 -3.88 -7.51 3.39
CA LEU A 162 -4.96 -6.53 3.34
C LEU A 162 -4.51 -5.16 3.82
N PHE A 163 -3.71 -5.09 4.88
CA PHE A 163 -3.10 -3.87 5.38
C PHE A 163 -2.26 -3.19 4.30
N LEU A 164 -1.33 -3.93 3.70
CA LEU A 164 -0.44 -3.41 2.67
C LEU A 164 -1.23 -2.86 1.46
N LEU A 165 -2.25 -3.59 0.98
CA LEU A 165 -3.10 -3.09 -0.10
C LEU A 165 -3.89 -1.83 0.30
N ASN A 166 -4.32 -1.73 1.56
CA ASN A 166 -4.97 -0.52 2.07
C ASN A 166 -4.03 0.68 2.07
N ILE A 167 -2.75 0.49 2.41
CA ILE A 167 -1.74 1.55 2.34
C ILE A 167 -1.61 2.06 0.89
N TYR A 168 -1.48 1.15 -0.07
CA TYR A 168 -1.46 1.50 -1.49
C TYR A 168 -2.76 2.17 -1.97
N TYR A 169 -3.91 1.70 -1.48
CA TYR A 169 -5.20 2.28 -1.81
C TYR A 169 -5.43 3.65 -1.18
N LEU A 170 -4.88 3.95 -0.01
CA LEU A 170 -4.93 5.28 0.57
C LEU A 170 -4.07 6.27 -0.22
N ASN A 171 -2.91 5.82 -0.71
CA ASN A 171 -1.97 6.63 -1.49
C ASN A 171 -1.65 7.99 -0.85
N LYS A 172 -1.46 8.00 0.47
CA LYS A 172 -1.14 9.22 1.22
C LYS A 172 0.33 9.55 1.08
N THR A 173 0.61 10.82 0.81
CA THR A 173 1.94 11.43 0.85
C THR A 173 2.06 12.24 2.12
N PHE A 174 3.19 12.12 2.82
CA PHE A 174 3.51 12.93 4.00
C PHE A 174 4.68 13.84 3.69
N TYR A 175 4.71 15.03 4.27
CA TYR A 175 5.79 15.98 4.01
C TYR A 175 5.99 16.94 5.20
N SER A 176 7.21 17.44 5.31
CA SER A 176 7.58 18.57 6.17
C SER A 176 8.22 19.67 5.31
N LYS A 177 7.73 20.92 5.47
CA LYS A 177 8.21 22.07 4.70
C LYS A 177 9.51 22.64 5.28
N THR A 178 9.60 22.70 6.61
CA THR A 178 10.60 23.51 7.33
C THR A 178 11.76 22.70 7.91
N SER A 179 11.57 21.39 8.14
CA SER A 179 12.54 20.55 8.84
C SER A 179 12.70 19.17 8.18
N TYR A 180 13.85 18.54 8.40
CA TYR A 180 14.07 17.10 8.13
C TYR A 180 13.55 16.26 9.30
N ASP A 181 12.30 16.50 9.71
CA ASP A 181 11.67 15.80 10.82
C ASP A 181 11.17 14.43 10.36
N THR A 182 12.07 13.46 10.45
CA THR A 182 11.80 12.07 10.10
C THR A 182 10.79 11.48 11.08
N ASP A 183 10.92 11.74 12.38
CA ASP A 183 10.08 11.17 13.43
C ASP A 183 8.60 11.52 13.22
N TYR A 184 8.30 12.77 12.88
CA TYR A 184 6.94 13.20 12.53
C TYR A 184 6.33 12.43 11.37
N ILE A 185 7.13 12.14 10.34
CA ILE A 185 6.67 11.38 9.18
C ILE A 185 6.46 9.91 9.56
N LEU A 186 7.37 9.34 10.34
CA LEU A 186 7.31 7.96 10.78
C LEU A 186 6.11 7.72 11.68
N GLU A 187 5.83 8.61 12.64
CA GLU A 187 4.66 8.52 13.50
C GLU A 187 3.35 8.46 12.68
N LYS A 188 3.28 9.19 11.58
CA LYS A 188 2.12 9.15 10.67
C LYS A 188 2.01 7.86 9.86
N ILE A 189 3.14 7.28 9.45
CA ILE A 189 3.17 6.01 8.71
C ILE A 189 2.84 4.86 9.67
N GLU A 190 3.43 4.85 10.86
CA GLU A 190 3.18 3.84 11.90
C GLU A 190 1.75 3.97 12.45
N GLY A 191 1.21 5.18 12.51
CA GLY A 191 -0.17 5.44 12.94
C GLY A 191 -1.26 4.80 12.08
N PHE A 192 -0.94 4.18 10.93
CA PHE A 192 -1.93 3.47 10.12
C PHE A 192 -2.48 2.21 10.78
N SER A 193 -1.71 1.51 11.62
CA SER A 193 -2.09 0.21 12.20
C SER A 193 -1.41 0.04 13.55
N LYS A 194 -2.12 -0.56 14.51
CA LYS A 194 -1.55 -0.87 15.82
C LYS A 194 -0.74 -2.17 15.78
N ILE A 195 -1.09 -3.06 14.84
CA ILE A 195 -0.57 -4.43 14.78
C ILE A 195 0.52 -4.57 13.70
N PHE A 196 0.39 -3.82 12.61
CA PHE A 196 1.25 -3.97 11.44
C PHE A 196 1.98 -2.67 11.14
N SER A 197 3.26 -2.76 10.78
CA SER A 197 4.05 -1.64 10.29
C SER A 197 4.68 -1.96 8.94
N VAL A 198 4.89 -0.92 8.13
CA VAL A 198 5.48 -1.04 6.79
C VAL A 198 6.91 -0.50 6.80
N ASP A 199 7.75 -1.08 5.94
CA ASP A 199 9.12 -0.61 5.79
C ASP A 199 9.22 0.64 4.92
N TYR A 200 10.22 1.46 5.23
CA TYR A 200 10.57 2.66 4.51
C TYR A 200 12.08 2.74 4.31
N THR A 201 12.51 3.41 3.25
CA THR A 201 13.92 3.71 3.02
C THR A 201 14.10 5.12 2.46
N ILE A 202 15.31 5.63 2.52
CA ILE A 202 15.68 6.89 1.87
C ILE A 202 15.77 6.66 0.36
N ALA A 203 15.14 7.55 -0.40
CA ALA A 203 15.26 7.58 -1.84
C ALA A 203 16.63 8.16 -2.21
N ILE A 204 17.50 7.32 -2.76
CA ILE A 204 18.81 7.74 -3.26
C ILE A 204 18.75 7.78 -4.80
N PRO A 205 19.20 8.88 -5.45
CA PRO A 205 19.32 8.94 -6.90
C PRO A 205 20.23 7.82 -7.45
N ASP A 206 19.84 7.26 -8.58
CA ASP A 206 20.62 6.20 -9.23
C ASP A 206 21.98 6.73 -9.74
N ASP A 207 22.08 8.04 -9.99
CA ASP A 207 23.28 8.73 -10.48
C ASP A 207 24.32 9.04 -9.37
N GLU A 208 23.98 8.90 -8.09
CA GLU A 208 24.94 9.10 -7.01
C GLU A 208 26.01 8.00 -7.07
N ARG A 209 27.19 8.38 -7.55
CA ARG A 209 28.36 7.51 -7.60
C ARG A 209 28.91 7.32 -6.20
N ILE A 210 29.10 6.06 -5.82
CA ILE A 210 29.83 5.68 -4.61
C ILE A 210 31.18 6.40 -4.64
N SER A 211 31.47 7.21 -3.63
CA SER A 211 32.80 7.77 -3.45
C SER A 211 33.80 6.60 -3.41
N PRO A 212 34.91 6.63 -4.17
CA PRO A 212 35.86 5.52 -4.21
C PRO A 212 36.35 5.08 -2.81
N ASN A 213 36.35 6.00 -1.84
CA ASN A 213 36.74 5.73 -0.44
C ASN A 213 35.75 4.86 0.36
N LEU A 214 34.52 4.65 -0.13
CA LEU A 214 33.49 3.79 0.50
C LEU A 214 33.42 2.38 -0.10
N LYS A 215 34.24 2.07 -1.12
CA LYS A 215 34.27 0.72 -1.71
C LYS A 215 34.94 -0.31 -0.80
N ASP A 216 35.87 0.13 0.05
CA ASP A 216 36.67 -0.75 0.91
C ASP A 216 36.09 -0.89 2.34
N THR A 217 34.94 -0.28 2.62
CA THR A 217 34.25 -0.41 3.92
C THR A 217 33.25 -1.56 3.93
N PHE A 218 33.21 -2.32 5.04
CA PHE A 218 32.28 -3.44 5.26
C PHE A 218 30.79 -3.06 5.09
N PHE A 219 30.45 -1.80 5.39
CA PHE A 219 29.10 -1.27 5.25
C PHE A 219 29.10 -0.06 4.33
N ASN A 220 28.38 -0.17 3.21
CA ASN A 220 28.11 0.96 2.33
C ASN A 220 26.63 1.38 2.50
N PRO A 221 26.35 2.52 3.15
CA PRO A 221 24.99 2.97 3.41
C PRO A 221 24.19 3.21 2.12
N ILE A 222 24.83 3.67 1.05
CA ILE A 222 24.16 3.93 -0.23
C ILE A 222 23.63 2.62 -0.83
N GLU A 223 24.49 1.60 -0.88
CA GLU A 223 24.09 0.27 -1.36
C GLU A 223 23.05 -0.38 -0.44
N PHE A 224 23.17 -0.20 0.88
CA PHE A 224 22.16 -0.66 1.83
C PHE A 224 20.77 -0.07 1.53
N PHE A 225 20.67 1.24 1.36
CA PHE A 225 19.40 1.90 1.04
C PHE A 225 18.87 1.54 -0.35
N ARG A 226 19.76 1.31 -1.33
CA ARG A 226 19.41 0.82 -2.67
C ARG A 226 18.80 -0.58 -2.62
N ILE A 227 19.41 -1.51 -1.89
CA ILE A 227 18.87 -2.85 -1.68
C ILE A 227 17.51 -2.78 -0.96
N GLY A 228 17.38 -1.87 0.02
CA GLY A 228 16.13 -1.62 0.74
C GLY A 228 15.02 -0.99 -0.10
N ARG A 229 15.32 -0.39 -1.26
CA ARG A 229 14.36 0.34 -2.10
C ARG A 229 13.21 -0.56 -2.52
N GLU A 230 13.50 -1.69 -3.14
CA GLU A 230 12.47 -2.60 -3.66
C GLU A 230 11.58 -3.19 -2.57
N SER A 231 12.12 -3.39 -1.36
CA SER A 231 11.41 -4.00 -0.24
C SER A 231 10.63 -2.99 0.62
N SER A 232 10.93 -1.70 0.49
CA SER A 232 10.26 -0.63 1.22
C SER A 232 8.93 -0.24 0.57
N THR A 233 7.93 0.01 1.40
CA THR A 233 6.60 0.50 0.98
C THR A 233 6.60 2.02 0.81
N TYR A 234 7.36 2.73 1.63
CA TYR A 234 7.55 4.18 1.52
C TYR A 234 9.00 4.54 1.15
N LEU A 235 9.15 5.59 0.37
CA LEU A 235 10.41 6.21 0.03
C LEU A 235 10.45 7.64 0.57
N LEU A 236 11.51 7.96 1.31
CA LEU A 236 11.76 9.27 1.90
C LEU A 236 12.67 10.08 0.99
N TYR A 237 12.17 11.18 0.46
CA TYR A 237 12.91 12.10 -0.41
C TYR A 237 13.28 13.36 0.37
N SER A 238 14.55 13.74 0.32
CA SER A 238 15.05 15.04 0.78
C SER A 238 14.91 16.10 -0.30
N ASP A 239 14.61 17.33 0.12
CA ASP A 239 14.54 18.52 -0.75
C ASP A 239 13.69 18.33 -2.02
N TYR A 240 12.51 17.73 -1.85
CA TYR A 240 11.64 17.33 -2.94
C TYR A 240 10.50 18.33 -3.16
N VAL A 241 10.23 18.66 -4.42
CA VAL A 241 9.13 19.57 -4.80
C VAL A 241 7.84 18.78 -4.99
N ILE A 242 6.78 19.17 -4.28
CA ILE A 242 5.46 18.58 -4.42
C ILE A 242 4.42 19.64 -4.74
N ARG A 243 3.32 19.21 -5.39
CA ARG A 243 2.12 20.01 -5.52
C ARG A 243 1.16 19.65 -4.40
N THR A 244 0.84 20.63 -3.56
CA THR A 244 -0.07 20.48 -2.42
C THR A 244 -1.46 20.97 -2.79
N SER A 245 -2.47 20.64 -1.96
CA SER A 245 -3.83 21.17 -2.13
C SER A 245 -3.89 22.69 -2.01
N SER A 246 -2.98 23.30 -1.24
CA SER A 246 -2.84 24.76 -1.16
C SER A 246 -2.33 25.34 -2.48
N ASP A 247 -1.40 24.65 -3.14
CA ASP A 247 -0.91 25.05 -4.46
C ASP A 247 -2.00 24.92 -5.52
N GLU A 248 -2.78 23.83 -5.49
CA GLU A 248 -3.95 23.68 -6.37
C GLU A 248 -4.98 24.79 -6.16
N ALA A 249 -5.25 25.18 -4.92
CA ALA A 249 -6.13 26.29 -4.60
C ALA A 249 -5.57 27.63 -5.09
N ALA A 250 -4.25 27.85 -4.96
CA ALA A 250 -3.57 29.03 -5.48
C ALA A 250 -3.67 29.09 -7.02
N ASP A 251 -3.44 27.98 -7.72
CA ASP A 251 -3.61 27.89 -9.17
C ASP A 251 -5.06 28.16 -9.59
N MET A 252 -6.05 27.71 -8.79
CA MET A 252 -7.45 28.03 -9.05
C MET A 252 -7.74 29.52 -8.89
N LEU A 253 -7.21 30.16 -7.85
CA LEU A 253 -7.34 31.60 -7.64
C LEU A 253 -6.66 32.40 -8.76
N ASP A 254 -5.49 31.96 -9.20
CA ASP A 254 -4.74 32.57 -10.30
C ASP A 254 -5.53 32.48 -11.63
N LYS A 255 -6.17 31.33 -11.87
CA LYS A 255 -7.12 31.13 -12.99
C LYS A 255 -8.34 32.03 -12.90
N LEU A 256 -8.90 32.20 -11.71
CA LEU A 256 -10.04 33.08 -11.50
C LEU A 256 -9.66 34.55 -11.78
N GLU A 257 -8.52 35.00 -11.28
CA GLU A 257 -8.02 36.37 -11.49
C GLU A 257 -7.75 36.66 -12.97
N GLY A 258 -7.11 35.72 -13.69
CA GLY A 258 -6.91 35.82 -15.14
C GLY A 258 -8.21 35.80 -15.96
N SER A 259 -9.33 35.38 -15.37
CA SER A 259 -10.65 35.30 -16.01
C SER A 259 -11.58 36.46 -15.66
N VAL A 260 -11.13 37.44 -14.88
CA VAL A 260 -11.95 38.58 -14.45
C VAL A 260 -12.30 39.48 -15.64
N HIS A 261 -13.57 39.83 -15.75
CA HIS A 261 -14.08 40.80 -16.72
C HIS A 261 -14.63 42.03 -15.99
N ILE A 262 -14.30 43.22 -16.48
CA ILE A 262 -14.83 44.49 -16.00
C ILE A 262 -16.07 44.83 -16.85
N PHE A 263 -17.19 45.08 -16.18
CA PHE A 263 -18.39 45.57 -16.82
C PHE A 263 -18.33 47.09 -17.00
N ASN A 264 -18.59 47.58 -18.22
CA ASN A 264 -18.75 49.00 -18.49
C ASN A 264 -20.24 49.37 -18.47
N SER A 265 -20.64 50.23 -17.54
CA SER A 265 -22.04 50.66 -17.35
C SER A 265 -22.58 51.54 -18.46
N GLU A 266 -21.73 52.23 -19.21
CA GLU A 266 -22.15 53.13 -20.30
C GLU A 266 -22.37 52.34 -21.59
N THR A 267 -21.44 51.44 -21.93
CA THR A 267 -21.50 50.64 -23.17
C THR A 267 -22.19 49.29 -23.00
N HIS A 268 -22.55 48.90 -21.77
CA HIS A 268 -23.14 47.60 -21.42
C HIS A 268 -22.32 46.39 -21.91
N THR A 269 -21.00 46.54 -22.02
CA THR A 269 -20.09 45.50 -22.50
C THR A 269 -19.13 45.03 -21.41
N PHE A 270 -18.74 43.77 -21.49
CA PHE A 270 -17.70 43.17 -20.66
C PHE A 270 -16.36 43.24 -21.39
N ARG A 271 -15.32 43.75 -20.73
CA ARG A 271 -13.93 43.65 -21.21
C ARG A 271 -13.10 42.82 -20.24
N LYS A 272 -12.16 42.02 -20.73
CA LYS A 272 -11.21 41.35 -19.83
C LYS A 272 -10.43 42.39 -19.04
N LYS A 273 -10.20 42.10 -17.76
CA LYS A 273 -9.39 42.96 -16.88
C LYS A 273 -7.92 42.97 -17.28
N TYR A 274 -7.43 41.82 -17.76
CA TYR A 274 -6.06 41.62 -18.21
C TYR A 274 -6.06 41.01 -19.60
N ASP A 275 -5.37 41.63 -20.55
CA ASP A 275 -5.29 41.13 -21.93
C ASP A 275 -4.28 39.99 -22.08
N ASN A 276 -3.19 40.03 -21.32
CA ASN A 276 -2.11 39.01 -21.33
C ASN A 276 -1.76 38.57 -19.89
N TYR A 277 -2.68 37.86 -19.24
CA TYR A 277 -2.44 37.29 -17.91
C TYR A 277 -1.54 36.05 -18.00
N GLN A 278 -0.41 36.04 -17.29
CA GLN A 278 0.48 34.88 -17.21
C GLN A 278 0.15 34.05 -15.98
N TYR A 279 -0.18 32.78 -16.20
CA TYR A 279 -0.44 31.84 -15.10
C TYR A 279 0.87 31.36 -14.50
N THR A 280 0.90 31.30 -13.18
CA THR A 280 2.00 30.72 -12.40
C THR A 280 1.64 29.31 -11.97
N GLU A 281 2.56 28.37 -12.14
CA GLU A 281 2.41 27.03 -11.58
C GLU A 281 2.92 27.04 -10.13
N HIS A 282 2.01 26.95 -9.18
CA HIS A 282 2.36 26.92 -7.76
C HIS A 282 2.89 25.54 -7.38
N THR A 283 4.06 25.51 -6.74
CA THR A 283 4.65 24.29 -6.17
C THR A 283 5.29 24.59 -4.82
N THR A 284 5.25 23.62 -3.92
CA THR A 284 5.89 23.73 -2.60
C THR A 284 7.17 22.90 -2.58
N GLN A 285 8.31 23.55 -2.34
CA GLN A 285 9.55 22.87 -1.98
C GLN A 285 9.46 22.38 -0.54
N CYS A 286 9.63 21.06 -0.34
CA CYS A 286 9.59 20.43 0.97
C CYS A 286 10.97 19.88 1.33
N LYS A 287 11.34 20.00 2.61
CA LYS A 287 12.59 19.47 3.13
C LYS A 287 12.60 17.96 3.18
N LEU A 288 11.47 17.35 3.54
CA LEU A 288 11.33 15.90 3.61
C LEU A 288 9.94 15.49 3.08
N VAL A 289 9.89 14.45 2.26
CA VAL A 289 8.65 13.91 1.69
C VAL A 289 8.66 12.39 1.71
N ALA A 290 7.65 11.77 2.28
CA ALA A 290 7.39 10.34 2.17
C ALA A 290 6.33 10.06 1.10
N LYS A 291 6.70 9.29 0.09
CA LYS A 291 5.78 8.81 -0.95
C LYS A 291 5.76 7.29 -0.96
N LEU A 292 4.64 6.73 -1.40
CA LEU A 292 4.59 5.31 -1.68
C LEU A 292 5.58 4.94 -2.78
N ASN A 293 6.27 3.83 -2.56
CA ASN A 293 7.12 3.22 -3.54
C ASN A 293 6.27 2.65 -4.68
N ARG A 294 6.34 3.32 -5.82
CA ARG A 294 5.76 2.93 -7.10
C ARG A 294 6.94 2.86 -8.07
N GLU A 295 7.13 1.72 -8.73
CA GLU A 295 8.07 1.63 -9.84
C GLU A 295 7.46 2.19 -11.13
#